data_AF-A0A9D8M3G1-F1
#
_entry.id   AF-A0A9D8M3G1-F1
#
_cell.length_a   1.000
_cell.length_b   1.000
_cell.length_c   1.000
_cell.angle_alpha   90.00
_cell.angle_beta   90.00
_cell.angle_gamma   90.00
#
_symmetry.space_group_name_H-M   'P 1'
#
loop_
_entity.id
_entity.type
_entity.pdbx_description
1 polymer ?
#
loop_
_entity_poly.entity_id
_entity_poly.type
_entity_poly.pdbx_seq_one_letter_code
_entity_poly.pdbx_strand_id
1 'polypeptide(L)' 'MIQLDRFDQVALERARSTVRELGSVLVAYSGGVDSSLLLKLALDELGPEQAVAVLASSPAYPETEQ' A
#
# COMPACT_ATOMS: atom_id res chain seq x y z
N MET A 1 4.86 -14.37 8.85
CA MET A 1 5.43 -13.01 8.73
C MET A 1 6.10 -12.91 7.37
N ILE A 2 5.68 -11.98 6.51
CA ILE A 2 6.22 -11.87 5.15
C ILE A 2 7.58 -11.16 5.21
N GLN A 3 8.62 -11.76 4.64
CA GLN A 3 9.95 -11.16 4.57
C GLN A 3 10.08 -10.30 3.30
N LEU A 4 9.88 -8.99 3.44
CA LEU A 4 9.87 -8.03 2.34
C LEU A 4 11.27 -7.59 1.90
N ASP A 5 12.25 -7.73 2.78
CA ASP A 5 13.60 -7.21 2.66
C ASP A 5 14.57 -8.17 1.96
N ARG A 6 14.09 -9.38 1.60
CA ARG A 6 14.90 -10.47 1.04
C ARG A 6 15.56 -10.13 -0.30
N PHE A 7 15.00 -9.21 -1.07
CA PHE A 7 15.43 -8.94 -2.45
C PHE A 7 16.16 -7.61 -2.62
N ASP A 8 15.68 -6.54 -1.98
CA ASP A 8 16.33 -5.23 -2.03
C ASP A 8 15.97 -4.38 -0.80
N GLN A 9 16.88 -4.34 0.18
CA GLN A 9 16.68 -3.58 1.41
C GLN A 9 16.72 -2.07 1.20
N VAL A 10 17.51 -1.58 0.23
CA VAL A 10 17.69 -0.15 0.00
C VAL A 10 16.44 0.45 -0.63
N ALA A 11 15.88 -0.23 -1.63
CA ALA A 11 14.63 0.20 -2.24
C ALA A 11 13.46 0.17 -1.25
N LEU A 12 13.40 -0.87 -0.42
CA LEU A 12 12.36 -1.02 0.60
C LEU A 12 12.41 0.10 1.65
N GLU A 13 13.60 0.43 2.15
CA GLU A 13 13.75 1.50 3.15
C GLU A 13 13.41 2.88 2.58
N ARG A 14 13.73 3.14 1.31
CA ARG A 14 13.33 4.38 0.63
C ARG A 14 11.80 4.49 0.56
N ALA A 15 11.11 3.43 0.19
CA ALA A 15 9.64 3.41 0.16
C ALA A 15 9.04 3.67 1.56
N ARG A 16 9.60 3.04 2.60
CA ARG A 16 9.20 3.30 4.01
C ARG A 16 9.45 4.74 4.42
N SER A 17 10.58 5.34 4.03
CA SER A 17 10.85 6.77 4.30
C SER A 17 9.80 7.67 3.66
N THR A 18 9.52 7.48 2.37
CA THR A 18 8.50 8.24 1.66
C THR A 18 7.14 8.12 2.33
N VAL A 19 6.74 6.91 2.73
CA VAL A 19 5.47 6.69 3.45
C VAL A 19 5.44 7.45 4.78
N ARG A 20 6.50 7.38 5.60
CA ARG A 20 6.61 8.11 6.87
C ARG A 20 6.55 9.63 6.67
N GLU A 21 7.21 10.14 5.62
CA GLU A 21 7.23 11.57 5.29
C GLU A 21 5.85 12.11 4.89
N LEU A 22 4.99 11.27 4.30
CA LEU A 22 3.62 11.66 3.93
C LEU A 22 2.69 11.81 5.15
N GLY A 23 2.96 11.09 6.25
CA GLY A 23 2.23 11.18 7.52
C GLY A 23 0.81 10.58 7.52
N SER A 24 0.06 10.71 6.43
CA SER A 24 -1.26 10.10 6.23
C SER A 24 -1.50 9.84 4.75
N VAL A 25 -2.02 8.66 4.40
CA VAL A 25 -2.12 8.22 2.99
C VAL A 25 -3.44 7.50 2.68
N LEU A 26 -3.89 7.73 1.44
CA LEU A 26 -4.91 6.93 0.77
C LEU A 26 -4.20 6.12 -0.33
N VAL A 27 -4.31 4.79 -0.24
CA VAL A 27 -3.74 3.87 -1.23
C VAL A 27 -4.84 3.43 -2.20
N ALA A 28 -4.68 3.77 -3.48
CA ALA A 28 -5.49 3.18 -4.55
C ALA A 28 -5.18 1.68 -4.64
N TYR A 29 -6.09 0.87 -4.11
CA TYR A 29 -5.92 -0.57 -3.98
C TYR A 29 -6.61 -1.26 -5.16
N SER A 30 -5.85 -2.09 -5.88
CA SER A 30 -6.35 -2.81 -7.06
C SER A 30 -6.42 -4.34 -6.86
N GLY A 31 -6.00 -4.82 -5.68
CA GLY A 31 -5.79 -6.26 -5.43
C GLY A 31 -4.49 -6.83 -5.98
N GLY A 32 -3.75 -6.08 -6.81
CA GLY A 32 -2.44 -6.48 -7.33
C GLY A 32 -1.34 -6.46 -6.26
N VAL A 33 -0.25 -7.19 -6.51
CA VAL A 33 0.89 -7.32 -5.58
C VAL A 33 1.53 -5.98 -5.22
N ASP A 34 1.60 -5.05 -6.17
CA ASP A 34 2.21 -3.73 -5.94
C ASP A 34 1.37 -2.88 -4.98
N SER A 35 0.06 -2.76 -5.25
CA SER A 35 -0.85 -2.03 -4.36
C SER A 35 -1.01 -2.69 -2.99
N SER A 36 -0.90 -4.03 -2.93
CA SER A 36 -0.91 -4.79 -1.67
C SER A 36 0.36 -4.57 -0.86
N LEU A 37 1.52 -4.55 -1.51
CA LEU A 37 2.79 -4.22 -0.87
C LEU A 37 2.75 -2.80 -0.31
N LEU A 38 2.34 -1.83 -1.13
CA LEU A 38 2.28 -0.43 -0.71
C LEU A 38 1.32 -0.23 0.46
N LEU A 39 0.12 -0.83 0.42
CA LEU A 39 -0.83 -0.80 1.53
C LEU A 39 -0.24 -1.43 2.79
N LYS A 40 0.47 -2.55 2.67
CA LYS A 40 1.13 -3.20 3.81
C LYS A 40 2.19 -2.29 4.43
N LEU A 41 3.01 -1.62 3.62
CA LEU A 41 4.00 -0.65 4.10
C LEU A 41 3.32 0.53 4.77
N ALA A 42 2.26 1.10 4.19
CA ALA A 42 1.51 2.19 4.76
C ALA A 42 0.93 1.84 6.15
N LEU A 43 0.31 0.67 6.28
CA LEU A 43 -0.23 0.19 7.55
C LEU A 43 0.87 -0.08 8.59
N ASP A 44 2.02 -0.60 8.18
CA ASP A 44 3.14 -0.89 9.09
C ASP A 44 3.82 0.38 9.61
N GLU A 45 3.97 1.40 8.76
CA GLU A 45 4.70 2.62 9.10
C GLU A 45 3.82 3.69 9.77
N LEU A 46 2.57 3.84 9.34
CA LEU A 46 1.67 4.92 9.78
C LEU A 46 0.55 4.44 10.70
N GLY A 47 0.26 3.13 10.70
CA GLY A 47 -0.86 2.56 11.43
C GLY A 47 -2.22 2.72 10.72
N PRO A 48 -3.25 2.00 11.20
CA PRO A 48 -4.55 1.91 10.53
C PRO A 48 -5.38 3.21 10.57
N GLU A 49 -5.05 4.14 11.46
CA GLU A 49 -5.75 5.44 11.55
C GLU A 49 -5.28 6.43 10.48
N GLN A 50 -4.07 6.23 9.93
CA GLN A 50 -3.42 7.14 8.99
C GLN A 50 -3.17 6.51 7.61
N ALA A 51 -3.62 5.27 7.39
CA ALA A 51 -3.51 4.59 6.13
C ALA A 51 -4.84 3.92 5.77
N VAL A 52 -5.46 4.36 4.67
CA VAL A 52 -6.70 3.78 4.16
C VAL A 52 -6.52 3.24 2.75
N ALA A 53 -7.12 2.08 2.47
CA ALA A 53 -7.20 1.51 1.13
C ALA A 53 -8.51 1.92 0.47
N VAL A 54 -8.46 2.27 -0.82
CA VAL A 54 -9.65 2.61 -1.60
C VAL A 54 -9.67 1.82 -2.90
N LEU A 55 -10.79 1.14 -3.14
CA LEU A 55 -11.14 0.52 -4.42
C LEU A 55 -11.93 1.54 -5.25
N ALA A 56 -11.62 1.62 -6.54
CA ALA A 56 -12.35 2.48 -7.45
C ALA A 56 -13.58 1.75 -7.98
N SER A 57 -14.78 2.24 -7.64
CA SER A 57 -16.02 1.77 -8.26
C SER A 57 -16.29 2.56 -9.54
N SER A 58 -16.41 1.85 -10.66
CA SER A 58 -16.75 2.42 -11.97
C SER A 58 -17.40 1.35 -12.85
N PRO A 59 -18.34 1.73 -13.74
CA PRO A 59 -18.91 0.83 -14.74
C PRO A 59 -17.88 0.17 -15.67
N ALA A 60 -16.64 0.67 -15.69
CA ALA A 60 -15.54 0.08 -16.45
C ALA A 60 -14.96 -1.20 -15.80
N TYR A 61 -15.29 -1.50 -14.53
CA TYR A 61 -14.77 -2.66 -13.80
C TYR A 61 -15.88 -3.67 -13.46
N PRO A 62 -15.61 -4.98 -13.49
CA PRO A 62 -16.55 -6.00 -13.02
C PRO A 62 -16.92 -5.78 -11.55
N GLU A 63 -18.16 -6.10 -11.14
CA GLU A 63 -18.60 -5.96 -9.74
C GLU A 63 -17.71 -6.71 -8.75
N THR A 64 -17.06 -7.80 -9.18
CA THR A 64 -16.12 -8.57 -8.35
C THR A 64 -14.81 -7.85 -8.04
N GLU A 65 -14.52 -6.75 -8.74
CA GLU A 65 -13.30 -5.95 -8.61
C GLU A 65 -13.58 -4.51 -8.14
N GLN A 66 -14.83 -4.19 -7.80
CA GLN A 66 -15.28 -2.89 -7.27
C GLN A 66 -15.30 -2.86 -5.74
#